data_AF-W8Q777-F1
#
_entry.id   AF-W8Q777-F1
#
_cell.length_a   1.000
_cell.length_b   1.000
_cell.length_c   1.000
_cell.angle_alpha   90.00
_cell.angle_beta   90.00
_cell.angle_gamma   90.00
#
_symmetry.space_group_name_H-M   'P 1'
#
loop_
_entity.id
_entity.type
_entity.pdbx_description
1 polymer ?
#
loop_
_entity_poly.entity_id
_entity_poly.type
_entity_poly.pdbx_seq_one_letter_code
_entity_poly.pdbx_strand_id
1 'polypeptide(L)'
;ANGGTSGTGGSSANPSSKSFPAVPFSSLDFNPTCAITNYADPNNVRNCELVGLRDLNQGNAYVRDKIVDFLNHLINLGVAGFRVDAAKHMWPGDLSAIYNRLNNLNTDHGFNSGARAYIFQEVIDLGGEAISKSEYTGLGAVTEFRHSDSIGKAFRGKDQLRYLNNWGTAWGFAASDRSLVFVDNHDNQRGHGAGGADVLTYKVPKQYKMASAFMLAHPFGTPRVMSSFAFDNTDQGPPTTDGHNIASPSFKSDNSCNGGWVCEHRWRQIYNMVAFRNAANNAQL
;
A
#
# COMPACT_ATOMS: atom_id res chain seq x y z
N ALA A 1 5.58 -11.76 16.57
CA ALA A 1 4.91 -12.50 15.47
C ALA A 1 4.09 -13.74 15.87
N ASN A 2 4.19 -14.28 17.10
CA ASN A 2 3.42 -15.47 17.45
C ASN A 2 1.90 -15.23 17.70
N GLY A 3 1.47 -13.97 17.84
CA GLY A 3 0.06 -13.54 17.75
C GLY A 3 -0.94 -14.30 18.62
N GLY A 4 -2.23 -14.03 18.42
CA GLY A 4 -3.29 -14.94 18.85
C GLY A 4 -3.32 -16.20 17.97
N THR A 5 -3.80 -17.32 18.51
CA THR A 5 -3.95 -18.59 17.77
C THR A 5 -5.22 -18.69 16.93
N SER A 6 -5.99 -17.60 16.85
CA SER A 6 -7.25 -17.50 16.12
C SER A 6 -7.28 -16.24 15.26
N GLY A 7 -7.64 -16.40 13.98
CA GLY A 7 -7.88 -15.31 13.05
C GLY A 7 -9.26 -14.67 13.28
N THR A 8 -9.45 -13.47 12.72
CA THR A 8 -10.73 -12.72 12.82
C THR A 8 -11.92 -13.47 12.22
N GLY A 9 -11.68 -14.35 11.22
CA GLY A 9 -12.68 -15.24 10.65
C GLY A 9 -12.89 -16.56 11.41
N GLY A 10 -12.29 -16.72 12.60
CA GLY A 10 -12.43 -17.92 13.44
C GLY A 10 -11.49 -19.08 13.11
N SER A 11 -10.66 -18.97 12.07
CA SER A 11 -9.65 -19.99 11.72
C SER A 11 -8.54 -20.07 12.76
N SER A 12 -8.13 -21.27 13.15
CA SER A 12 -6.98 -21.46 14.04
C SER A 12 -5.65 -21.45 13.29
N ALA A 13 -4.58 -21.07 13.99
CA ALA A 13 -3.21 -21.16 13.51
C ALA A 13 -2.25 -21.43 14.66
N ASN A 14 -1.15 -22.12 14.35
CA ASN A 14 0.03 -22.19 15.20
C ASN A 14 1.23 -21.62 14.42
N PRO A 15 1.48 -20.29 14.51
CA PRO A 15 2.58 -19.65 13.79
C PRO A 15 3.96 -20.17 14.20
N SER A 16 4.15 -20.63 15.44
CA SER A 16 5.44 -21.14 15.91
C SER A 16 5.86 -22.43 15.19
N SER A 17 4.88 -23.28 14.85
CA SER A 17 5.10 -24.50 14.09
C SER A 17 4.77 -24.35 12.60
N LYS A 18 4.55 -23.11 12.12
CA LYS A 18 4.15 -22.80 10.74
C LYS A 18 2.92 -23.59 10.27
N SER A 19 1.93 -23.76 11.15
CA SER A 19 0.69 -24.48 10.86
C SER A 19 -0.48 -23.51 10.69
N PHE A 20 -1.08 -23.51 9.49
CA PHE A 20 -2.24 -22.70 9.13
C PHE A 20 -3.29 -23.59 8.45
N PRO A 21 -4.00 -24.44 9.23
CA PRO A 21 -4.81 -25.55 8.71
C PRO A 21 -6.01 -25.13 7.87
N ALA A 22 -6.48 -23.89 7.98
CA ALA A 22 -7.58 -23.40 7.14
C ALA A 22 -7.20 -23.24 5.65
N VAL A 23 -5.91 -23.15 5.32
CA VAL A 23 -5.46 -22.92 3.93
C VAL A 23 -5.27 -24.20 3.10
N PRO A 24 -4.70 -25.32 3.56
CA PRO A 24 -3.85 -25.65 4.72
C PRO A 24 -2.34 -25.47 4.41
N PHE A 25 -1.66 -24.54 5.11
CA PHE A 25 -0.20 -24.44 5.04
C PHE A 25 0.48 -25.14 6.22
N SER A 26 1.65 -25.70 5.95
CA SER A 26 2.55 -26.40 6.88
C SER A 26 3.95 -25.80 6.78
N SER A 27 4.89 -26.28 7.60
CA SER A 27 6.29 -25.84 7.55
C SER A 27 6.98 -26.02 6.20
N LEU A 28 6.46 -26.89 5.31
CA LEU A 28 6.97 -27.12 3.95
C LEU A 28 6.69 -25.95 2.99
N ASP A 29 5.76 -25.07 3.36
CA ASP A 29 5.26 -23.98 2.52
C ASP A 29 5.96 -22.65 2.80
N PHE A 30 6.92 -22.64 3.72
CA PHE A 30 7.64 -21.46 4.17
C PHE A 30 9.14 -21.58 3.91
N ASN A 31 9.81 -20.44 3.75
CA ASN A 31 11.26 -20.38 3.73
C ASN A 31 11.85 -20.82 5.09
N PRO A 32 13.13 -21.26 5.12
CA PRO A 32 13.83 -21.53 6.37
C PRO A 32 13.77 -20.34 7.34
N THR A 33 13.69 -20.61 8.64
CA THR A 33 13.59 -19.52 9.62
C THR A 33 14.92 -18.77 9.74
N CYS A 34 14.87 -17.48 9.43
CA CYS A 34 15.91 -16.49 9.66
C CYS A 34 15.25 -15.12 9.83
N ALA A 35 15.96 -14.13 10.37
CA ALA A 35 15.47 -12.76 10.48
C ALA A 35 16.06 -11.89 9.38
N ILE A 36 15.26 -10.92 8.89
CA ILE A 36 15.79 -9.86 8.03
C ILE A 36 16.66 -8.93 8.89
N THR A 37 17.95 -8.86 8.57
CA THR A 37 18.94 -8.05 9.29
C THR A 37 19.84 -7.24 8.36
N ASN A 38 19.81 -7.50 7.05
CA ASN A 38 20.70 -6.88 6.08
C ASN A 38 19.96 -6.52 4.77
N TYR A 39 19.59 -5.24 4.62
CA TYR A 39 18.96 -4.72 3.40
C TYR A 39 19.93 -4.56 2.21
N ALA A 40 21.22 -4.84 2.40
CA ALA A 40 22.19 -4.95 1.30
C ALA A 40 22.29 -6.38 0.72
N ASP A 41 21.58 -7.35 1.28
CA ASP A 41 21.51 -8.72 0.76
C ASP A 41 20.07 -9.07 0.32
N PRO A 42 19.77 -9.11 -1.00
CA PRO A 42 18.44 -9.46 -1.49
C PRO A 42 17.93 -10.82 -1.02
N ASN A 43 18.82 -11.80 -0.78
CA ASN A 43 18.38 -13.11 -0.27
C ASN A 43 17.90 -13.00 1.17
N ASN A 44 18.61 -12.25 2.02
CA ASN A 44 18.16 -12.00 3.39
C ASN A 44 16.83 -11.25 3.40
N VAL A 45 16.63 -10.25 2.53
CA VAL A 45 15.38 -9.47 2.51
C VAL A 45 14.18 -10.28 1.99
N ARG A 46 14.38 -11.21 1.06
CA ARG A 46 13.30 -11.94 0.36
C ARG A 46 13.02 -13.35 0.88
N ASN A 47 13.93 -13.94 1.65
CA ASN A 47 13.79 -15.32 2.14
C ASN A 47 13.78 -15.43 3.67
N CYS A 48 13.85 -14.31 4.40
CA CYS A 48 13.81 -14.29 5.87
C CYS A 48 12.56 -13.59 6.41
N GLU A 49 12.26 -13.90 7.66
CA GLU A 49 11.05 -13.46 8.34
C GLU A 49 11.11 -11.96 8.68
N LEU A 50 10.24 -11.17 8.02
CA LEU A 50 10.03 -9.76 8.35
C LEU A 50 9.43 -9.64 9.75
N VAL A 51 10.19 -9.11 10.71
CA VAL A 51 9.81 -8.98 12.14
C VAL A 51 9.23 -10.28 12.75
N GLY A 52 9.74 -11.43 12.29
CA GLY A 52 9.35 -12.77 12.72
C GLY A 52 8.07 -13.32 12.09
N LEU A 53 7.46 -12.61 11.13
CA LEU A 53 6.33 -13.11 10.34
C LEU A 53 6.79 -14.30 9.51
N ARG A 54 6.02 -15.40 9.53
CA ARG A 54 6.40 -16.63 8.83
C ARG A 54 6.37 -16.40 7.32
N ASP A 55 7.55 -16.52 6.72
CA ASP A 55 7.80 -16.13 5.33
C ASP A 55 7.42 -17.25 4.35
N LEU A 56 6.34 -17.09 3.59
CA LEU A 56 5.88 -18.08 2.62
C LEU A 56 6.91 -18.23 1.49
N ASN A 57 7.15 -19.46 1.04
CA ASN A 57 8.04 -19.73 -0.09
C ASN A 57 7.24 -19.71 -1.40
N GLN A 58 7.18 -18.56 -2.07
CA GLN A 58 6.46 -18.44 -3.35
C GLN A 58 7.19 -19.15 -4.51
N GLY A 59 8.43 -19.62 -4.32
CA GLY A 59 9.08 -20.55 -5.26
C GLY A 59 8.37 -21.92 -5.30
N ASN A 60 7.66 -22.29 -4.24
CA ASN A 60 6.84 -23.51 -4.21
C ASN A 60 5.56 -23.33 -5.06
N ALA A 61 5.31 -24.26 -5.98
CA ALA A 61 4.13 -24.23 -6.85
C ALA A 61 2.81 -24.27 -6.06
N TYR A 62 2.74 -25.08 -4.99
CA TYR A 62 1.54 -25.18 -4.15
C TYR A 62 1.20 -23.85 -3.46
N VAL A 63 2.21 -23.11 -2.99
CA VAL A 63 2.03 -21.78 -2.40
C VAL A 63 1.47 -20.81 -3.45
N ARG A 64 2.03 -20.82 -4.66
CA ARG A 64 1.53 -20.00 -5.77
C ARG A 64 0.09 -20.36 -6.14
N ASP A 65 -0.26 -21.64 -6.17
CA ASP A 65 -1.62 -22.09 -6.45
C ASP A 65 -2.61 -21.51 -5.44
N LYS A 66 -2.31 -21.62 -4.14
CA LYS A 66 -3.16 -21.06 -3.08
C LYS A 66 -3.33 -19.54 -3.18
N ILE A 67 -2.26 -18.81 -3.51
CA ILE A 67 -2.34 -17.37 -3.71
C ILE A 67 -3.18 -17.04 -4.95
N VAL A 68 -2.95 -17.73 -6.07
CA VAL A 68 -3.70 -17.53 -7.32
C VAL A 68 -5.19 -17.83 -7.12
N ASP A 69 -5.54 -18.92 -6.43
CA ASP A 69 -6.93 -19.28 -6.14
C ASP A 69 -7.62 -18.17 -5.33
N PHE A 70 -6.96 -17.65 -4.29
CA PHE A 70 -7.48 -16.56 -3.48
C PHE A 70 -7.69 -15.28 -4.31
N LEU A 71 -6.70 -14.87 -5.09
CA LEU A 71 -6.78 -13.65 -5.91
C LEU A 71 -7.83 -13.78 -7.02
N ASN A 72 -7.93 -14.96 -7.67
CA ASN A 72 -8.95 -15.23 -8.68
C ASN A 72 -10.36 -15.29 -8.07
N HIS A 73 -10.50 -15.80 -6.85
CA HIS A 73 -11.77 -15.72 -6.13
C HIS A 73 -12.19 -14.26 -5.93
N LEU A 74 -11.28 -13.38 -5.50
CA LEU A 74 -11.58 -11.94 -5.36
C LEU A 74 -11.91 -11.27 -6.70
N ILE A 75 -11.21 -11.62 -7.79
CA ILE A 75 -11.52 -11.11 -9.14
C ILE A 75 -12.94 -11.52 -9.53
N ASN A 76 -13.34 -12.76 -9.26
CA ASN A 76 -14.69 -13.23 -9.54
C ASN A 76 -15.75 -12.46 -8.75
N LEU A 77 -15.42 -12.01 -7.53
CA LEU A 77 -16.27 -11.14 -6.70
C LEU A 77 -16.27 -9.66 -7.13
N GLY A 78 -15.52 -9.30 -8.18
CA GLY A 78 -15.58 -7.98 -8.81
C GLY A 78 -14.52 -6.97 -8.34
N VAL A 79 -13.43 -7.39 -7.68
CA VAL A 79 -12.32 -6.44 -7.41
C VAL A 79 -11.64 -6.01 -8.70
N ALA A 80 -11.18 -4.75 -8.76
CA ALA A 80 -10.49 -4.20 -9.93
C ALA A 80 -8.97 -4.45 -9.94
N GLY A 81 -8.40 -4.87 -8.80
CA GLY A 81 -6.96 -4.87 -8.62
C GLY A 81 -6.53 -5.16 -7.19
N PHE A 82 -5.21 -5.13 -6.98
CA PHE A 82 -4.57 -5.51 -5.72
C PHE A 82 -3.46 -4.54 -5.31
N ARG A 83 -3.51 -4.13 -4.04
CA ARG A 83 -2.34 -3.60 -3.30
C ARG A 83 -1.54 -4.79 -2.81
N VAL A 84 -0.35 -5.00 -3.36
CA VAL A 84 0.51 -6.10 -2.97
C VAL A 84 1.39 -5.63 -1.82
N ASP A 85 1.05 -6.09 -0.61
CA ASP A 85 1.78 -5.83 0.63
C ASP A 85 3.21 -6.36 0.55
N ALA A 86 4.16 -5.64 1.16
CA ALA A 86 5.53 -6.12 1.35
C ALA A 86 6.21 -6.68 0.08
N ALA A 87 5.91 -6.13 -1.10
CA ALA A 87 6.41 -6.67 -2.37
C ALA A 87 7.95 -6.70 -2.47
N LYS A 88 8.64 -5.77 -1.78
CA LYS A 88 10.11 -5.80 -1.60
C LYS A 88 10.62 -7.16 -1.09
N HIS A 89 9.85 -7.80 -0.20
CA HIS A 89 10.19 -9.05 0.46
C HIS A 89 9.82 -10.29 -0.36
N MET A 90 9.39 -10.13 -1.61
CA MET A 90 9.09 -11.23 -2.52
C MET A 90 9.94 -11.11 -3.79
N TRP A 91 10.30 -12.25 -4.38
CA TRP A 91 11.02 -12.28 -5.64
C TRP A 91 10.13 -11.80 -6.79
N PRO A 92 10.59 -10.88 -7.65
CA PRO A 92 9.84 -10.45 -8.84
C PRO A 92 9.44 -11.61 -9.75
N GLY A 93 10.29 -12.65 -9.86
CA GLY A 93 9.98 -13.85 -10.64
C GLY A 93 8.77 -14.62 -10.13
N ASP A 94 8.64 -14.77 -8.81
CA ASP A 94 7.50 -15.46 -8.21
C ASP A 94 6.22 -14.63 -8.31
N LEU A 95 6.32 -13.31 -8.11
CA LEU A 95 5.22 -12.38 -8.33
C LEU A 95 4.74 -12.42 -9.78
N SER A 96 5.66 -12.42 -10.76
CA SER A 96 5.33 -12.57 -12.18
C SER A 96 4.59 -13.88 -12.45
N ALA A 97 5.06 -15.00 -11.88
CA ALA A 97 4.40 -16.29 -12.01
C ALA A 97 2.98 -16.31 -11.45
N ILE A 98 2.73 -15.57 -10.35
CA ILE A 98 1.38 -15.41 -9.78
C ILE A 98 0.52 -14.52 -10.68
N TYR A 99 1.00 -13.33 -11.05
CA TYR A 99 0.20 -12.34 -11.80
C TYR A 99 -0.21 -12.83 -13.19
N ASN A 100 0.65 -13.60 -13.85
CA ASN A 100 0.36 -14.18 -15.16
C ASN A 100 -0.76 -15.24 -15.13
N ARG A 101 -1.08 -15.78 -13.94
CA ARG A 101 -2.14 -16.78 -13.74
C ARG A 101 -3.46 -16.19 -13.24
N LEU A 102 -3.51 -14.86 -13.04
CA LEU A 102 -4.75 -14.20 -12.68
C LEU A 102 -5.72 -14.20 -13.86
N ASN A 103 -7.01 -14.33 -13.57
CA ASN A 103 -8.08 -14.18 -14.54
C ASN A 103 -8.16 -12.73 -15.03
N ASN A 104 -8.84 -12.53 -16.16
CA ASN A 104 -9.30 -11.19 -16.52
C ASN A 104 -10.40 -10.75 -15.54
N LEU A 105 -10.59 -9.44 -15.42
CA LEU A 105 -11.62 -8.85 -14.57
C LEU A 105 -13.02 -9.28 -15.03
N ASN A 106 -13.89 -9.52 -14.06
CA ASN A 106 -15.22 -10.08 -14.31
C ASN A 106 -16.14 -9.04 -14.99
N THR A 107 -16.58 -9.34 -16.22
CA THR A 107 -17.43 -8.44 -17.03
C THR A 107 -18.81 -8.20 -16.41
N ASP A 108 -19.29 -9.09 -15.54
CA ASP A 108 -20.57 -8.92 -14.83
C ASP A 108 -20.54 -7.71 -13.87
N HIS A 109 -19.34 -7.25 -13.50
CA HIS A 109 -19.13 -6.06 -12.69
C HIS A 109 -18.82 -4.80 -13.52
N GLY A 110 -19.06 -4.84 -14.84
CA GLY A 110 -18.93 -3.68 -15.73
C GLY A 110 -17.51 -3.42 -16.25
N PHE A 111 -16.58 -4.35 -16.08
CA PHE A 111 -15.26 -4.28 -16.69
C PHE A 111 -15.30 -4.65 -18.17
N ASN A 112 -14.41 -4.06 -18.97
CA ASN A 112 -14.24 -4.42 -20.37
C ASN A 112 -13.71 -5.85 -20.51
N SER A 113 -14.14 -6.57 -21.55
CA SER A 113 -13.59 -7.89 -21.88
C SER A 113 -12.06 -7.80 -22.09
N GLY A 114 -11.32 -8.73 -21.48
CA GLY A 114 -9.85 -8.73 -21.53
C GLY A 114 -9.16 -7.79 -20.53
N ALA A 115 -9.91 -7.01 -19.74
CA ALA A 115 -9.30 -6.14 -18.72
C ALA A 115 -8.52 -6.96 -17.69
N ARG A 116 -7.31 -6.52 -17.35
CA ARG A 116 -6.44 -7.14 -16.35
C ARG A 116 -6.58 -6.41 -15.01
N ALA A 117 -6.38 -7.14 -13.92
CA ALA A 117 -6.34 -6.56 -12.58
C ALA A 117 -5.25 -5.49 -12.47
N TYR A 118 -5.57 -4.33 -11.90
CA TYR A 118 -4.59 -3.30 -11.62
C TYR A 118 -3.72 -3.71 -10.44
N ILE A 119 -2.43 -3.92 -10.68
CA ILE A 119 -1.46 -4.30 -9.64
C ILE A 119 -0.65 -3.07 -9.25
N PHE A 120 -0.60 -2.79 -7.95
CA PHE A 120 0.40 -1.88 -7.40
C PHE A 120 1.09 -2.47 -6.18
N GLN A 121 2.40 -2.31 -6.13
CA GLN A 121 3.29 -3.08 -5.28
C GLN A 121 3.92 -2.19 -4.23
N GLU A 122 3.85 -2.59 -2.97
CA GLU A 122 4.56 -1.91 -1.90
C GLU A 122 6.05 -2.23 -1.95
N VAL A 123 6.82 -1.28 -2.49
CA VAL A 123 8.28 -1.35 -2.50
C VAL A 123 8.79 -0.04 -1.91
N ILE A 124 9.19 -0.09 -0.64
CA ILE A 124 9.77 1.06 0.06
C ILE A 124 11.19 1.30 -0.47
N ASP A 125 11.36 2.11 -1.50
CA ASP A 125 12.69 2.41 -2.07
C ASP A 125 13.00 3.92 -1.98
N LEU A 126 13.80 4.28 -0.98
CA LEU A 126 14.39 5.62 -0.83
C LEU A 126 15.84 5.68 -1.36
N GLY A 127 16.34 4.62 -2.00
CA GLY A 127 17.75 4.42 -2.37
C GLY A 127 18.62 3.87 -1.24
N GLY A 128 19.82 3.41 -1.58
CA GLY A 128 20.82 2.94 -0.60
C GLY A 128 20.63 1.50 -0.11
N GLU A 129 19.70 0.75 -0.70
CA GLU A 129 19.49 -0.68 -0.43
C GLU A 129 19.77 -1.51 -1.70
N ALA A 130 19.92 -2.83 -1.55
CA ALA A 130 20.21 -3.72 -2.67
C ALA A 130 19.00 -4.02 -3.57
N ILE A 131 17.78 -3.81 -3.07
CA ILE A 131 16.55 -4.01 -3.82
C ILE A 131 16.03 -2.66 -4.31
N SER A 132 15.68 -2.58 -5.59
CA SER A 132 15.14 -1.36 -6.20
C SER A 132 13.71 -1.54 -6.67
N LYS A 133 12.92 -0.46 -6.62
CA LYS A 133 11.58 -0.39 -7.22
C LYS A 133 11.56 -0.73 -8.72
N SER A 134 12.67 -0.50 -9.43
CA SER A 134 12.77 -0.79 -10.87
C SER A 134 12.65 -2.28 -11.21
N GLU A 135 12.93 -3.17 -10.24
CA GLU A 135 12.73 -4.61 -10.40
C GLU A 135 11.25 -5.00 -10.53
N TYR A 136 10.33 -4.12 -10.12
CA TYR A 136 8.90 -4.40 -9.99
C TYR A 136 8.03 -3.61 -10.98
N THR A 137 8.56 -2.55 -11.62
CA THR A 137 7.78 -1.69 -12.54
C THR A 137 7.36 -2.41 -13.82
N GLY A 138 8.06 -3.49 -14.19
CA GLY A 138 7.65 -4.39 -15.28
C GLY A 138 6.41 -5.24 -14.96
N LEU A 139 6.07 -5.39 -13.69
CA LEU A 139 4.98 -6.25 -13.21
C LEU A 139 3.69 -5.48 -12.91
N GLY A 140 3.79 -4.17 -12.69
CA GLY A 140 2.68 -3.30 -12.30
C GLY A 140 3.19 -1.94 -11.81
N ALA A 141 2.31 -1.15 -11.22
CA ALA A 141 2.73 0.08 -10.56
C ALA A 141 3.48 -0.24 -9.24
N VAL A 142 4.23 0.72 -8.72
CA VAL A 142 4.88 0.66 -7.41
C VAL A 142 4.45 1.85 -6.56
N THR A 143 4.39 1.67 -5.25
CA THR A 143 4.23 2.76 -4.29
C THR A 143 5.45 3.66 -4.31
N GLU A 144 5.31 4.90 -4.78
CA GLU A 144 6.44 5.83 -4.88
C GLU A 144 6.69 6.53 -3.54
N PHE A 145 7.40 5.87 -2.62
CA PHE A 145 7.70 6.43 -1.29
C PHE A 145 8.55 7.71 -1.33
N ARG A 146 9.36 7.91 -2.38
CA ARG A 146 10.10 9.17 -2.55
C ARG A 146 9.17 10.36 -2.81
N HIS A 147 8.00 10.13 -3.39
CA HIS A 147 6.99 11.17 -3.55
C HIS A 147 6.52 11.66 -2.18
N SER A 148 6.15 10.75 -1.27
CA SER A 148 5.73 11.06 0.11
C SER A 148 6.83 11.79 0.90
N ASP A 149 8.08 11.32 0.81
CA ASP A 149 9.24 11.96 1.46
C ASP A 149 9.51 13.37 0.91
N SER A 150 9.59 13.51 -0.42
CA SER A 150 9.95 14.77 -1.08
C SER A 150 8.86 15.84 -0.92
N ILE A 151 7.58 15.45 -1.03
CA ILE A 151 6.47 16.39 -0.89
C ILE A 151 6.35 16.85 0.57
N GLY A 152 6.63 15.96 1.51
CA GLY A 152 6.73 16.28 2.93
C GLY A 152 7.77 17.35 3.21
N LYS A 153 9.01 17.14 2.71
CA LYS A 153 10.12 18.11 2.85
C LYS A 153 9.79 19.48 2.26
N ALA A 154 9.26 19.52 1.03
CA ALA A 154 8.91 20.76 0.35
C ALA A 154 7.85 21.57 1.13
N PHE A 155 6.75 20.93 1.54
CA PHE A 155 5.66 21.62 2.24
C PHE A 155 5.92 21.87 3.73
N ARG A 156 6.98 21.28 4.30
CA ARG A 156 7.55 21.67 5.61
C ARG A 156 8.56 22.80 5.53
N GLY A 157 8.89 23.29 4.33
CA GLY A 157 9.88 24.35 4.12
C GLY A 157 11.33 23.87 4.27
N LYS A 158 11.57 22.55 4.26
CA LYS A 158 12.92 21.98 4.17
C LYS A 158 13.45 21.98 2.73
N ASP A 159 12.57 22.22 1.77
CA ASP A 159 12.90 22.52 0.39
C ASP A 159 12.02 23.66 -0.14
N GLN A 160 12.42 24.29 -1.25
CA GLN A 160 11.71 25.43 -1.82
C GLN A 160 10.67 24.98 -2.86
N LEU A 161 9.44 25.48 -2.74
CA LEU A 161 8.35 25.16 -3.67
C LEU A 161 8.67 25.49 -5.14
N ARG A 162 9.58 26.44 -5.40
CA ARG A 162 10.02 26.78 -6.77
C ARG A 162 10.67 25.61 -7.51
N TYR A 163 11.21 24.63 -6.79
CA TYR A 163 11.85 23.46 -7.42
C TYR A 163 10.86 22.39 -7.85
N LEU A 164 9.57 22.51 -7.48
CA LEU A 164 8.53 21.61 -7.95
C LEU A 164 8.24 21.74 -9.46
N ASN A 165 8.92 22.66 -10.18
CA ASN A 165 8.76 22.86 -11.62
C ASN A 165 9.09 21.62 -12.48
N ASN A 166 9.92 20.71 -11.97
CA ASN A 166 10.30 19.46 -12.64
C ASN A 166 9.90 18.22 -11.83
N TRP A 167 8.84 18.33 -11.01
CA TRP A 167 8.34 17.26 -10.15
C TRP A 167 8.03 15.98 -10.97
N GLY A 168 8.67 14.87 -10.61
CA GLY A 168 8.55 13.62 -11.36
C GLY A 168 9.85 12.83 -11.40
N THR A 169 10.17 12.24 -12.55
CA THR A 169 11.36 11.38 -12.73
C THR A 169 12.69 12.11 -12.44
N ALA A 170 12.75 13.43 -12.65
CA ALA A 170 13.93 14.24 -12.29
C ALA A 170 14.22 14.26 -10.77
N TRP A 171 13.22 13.92 -9.95
CA TRP A 171 13.35 13.73 -8.49
C TRP A 171 13.71 12.29 -8.10
N GLY A 172 14.05 11.45 -9.09
CA GLY A 172 14.35 10.03 -8.87
C GLY A 172 13.11 9.16 -8.66
N PHE A 173 11.92 9.64 -9.06
CA PHE A 173 10.71 8.82 -9.08
C PHE A 173 10.73 7.83 -10.24
N ALA A 174 9.98 6.74 -10.14
CA ALA A 174 9.69 5.86 -11.26
C ALA A 174 8.89 6.61 -12.35
N ALA A 175 8.71 5.98 -13.52
CA ALA A 175 7.86 6.55 -14.55
C ALA A 175 6.43 6.82 -14.03
N SER A 176 5.78 7.87 -14.54
CA SER A 176 4.47 8.32 -14.08
C SER A 176 3.42 7.20 -14.16
N ASP A 177 3.37 6.48 -15.29
CA ASP A 177 2.46 5.35 -15.52
C ASP A 177 2.77 4.10 -14.66
N ARG A 178 3.89 4.12 -13.93
CA ARG A 178 4.33 3.05 -13.02
C ARG A 178 4.30 3.47 -11.56
N SER A 179 3.79 4.67 -11.24
CA SER A 179 3.84 5.23 -9.89
C SER A 179 2.46 5.37 -9.28
N LEU A 180 2.22 4.71 -8.15
CA LEU A 180 1.13 5.05 -7.24
C LEU A 180 1.67 6.02 -6.19
N VAL A 181 1.18 7.26 -6.22
CA VAL A 181 1.67 8.37 -5.39
C VAL A 181 0.72 8.67 -4.24
N PHE A 182 1.26 9.14 -3.13
CA PHE A 182 0.51 9.49 -1.93
C PHE A 182 1.30 10.51 -1.11
N VAL A 183 0.59 11.24 -0.24
CA VAL A 183 1.20 12.12 0.77
C VAL A 183 1.61 11.32 2.00
N ASP A 184 0.71 10.45 2.47
CA ASP A 184 0.92 9.49 3.54
C ASP A 184 0.26 8.13 3.23
N ASN A 185 0.65 7.11 3.97
CA ASN A 185 -0.02 5.81 4.03
C ASN A 185 -0.27 5.42 5.50
N HIS A 186 -0.89 4.27 5.70
CA HIS A 186 -1.23 3.77 7.04
C HIS A 186 0.00 3.49 7.92
N ASP A 187 1.15 3.10 7.36
CA ASP A 187 2.38 2.88 8.12
C ASP A 187 3.07 4.19 8.50
N ASN A 188 3.37 5.03 7.51
CA ASN A 188 4.23 6.17 7.71
C ASN A 188 3.55 7.32 8.44
N GLN A 189 2.21 7.39 8.45
CA GLN A 189 1.49 8.30 9.32
C GLN A 189 1.66 7.96 10.81
N ARG A 190 2.07 6.73 11.13
CA ARG A 190 2.40 6.24 12.48
C ARG A 190 3.91 6.26 12.75
N GLY A 191 4.72 6.75 11.82
CA GLY A 191 6.19 6.72 11.93
C GLY A 191 6.81 5.36 11.62
N HIS A 192 6.03 4.41 11.09
CA HIS A 192 6.55 3.13 10.59
C HIS A 192 7.01 3.26 9.13
N GLY A 193 7.96 2.44 8.70
CA GLY A 193 8.45 2.47 7.33
C GLY A 193 9.28 3.72 7.01
N ALA A 194 9.01 4.35 5.86
CA ALA A 194 9.83 5.42 5.28
C ALA A 194 9.27 6.84 5.46
N GLY A 195 10.17 7.84 5.44
CA GLY A 195 9.85 9.27 5.43
C GLY A 195 9.94 9.97 6.81
N GLY A 196 9.87 9.21 7.90
CA GLY A 196 10.10 9.72 9.26
C GLY A 196 9.33 11.00 9.61
N ALA A 197 10.03 11.98 10.19
CA ALA A 197 9.43 13.25 10.63
C ALA A 197 8.90 14.13 9.48
N ASP A 198 9.24 13.82 8.22
CA ASP A 198 8.83 14.62 7.07
C ASP A 198 7.45 14.25 6.53
N VAL A 199 6.94 13.07 6.87
CA VAL A 199 5.59 12.64 6.48
C VAL A 199 4.55 13.65 6.98
N LEU A 200 3.68 14.09 6.06
CA LEU A 200 2.56 14.97 6.36
C LEU A 200 1.32 14.11 6.57
N THR A 201 0.59 14.35 7.65
CA THR A 201 -0.61 13.58 8.00
C THR A 201 -1.76 14.53 8.36
N TYR A 202 -2.94 13.98 8.63
CA TYR A 202 -4.07 14.76 9.13
C TYR A 202 -3.76 15.58 10.40
N LYS A 203 -2.73 15.19 11.18
CA LYS A 203 -2.27 15.89 12.41
C LYS A 203 -1.56 17.22 12.11
N VAL A 204 -1.16 17.48 10.87
CA VAL A 204 -0.59 18.76 10.39
C VAL A 204 -1.44 19.30 9.22
N PRO A 205 -2.69 19.69 9.49
CA PRO A 205 -3.74 19.75 8.47
C PRO A 205 -3.50 20.83 7.40
N LYS A 206 -2.82 21.94 7.71
CA LYS A 206 -2.55 23.00 6.73
C LYS A 206 -1.61 22.48 5.63
N GLN A 207 -0.44 21.99 6.04
CA GLN A 207 0.57 21.45 5.13
C GLN A 207 0.05 20.21 4.39
N TYR A 208 -0.65 19.31 5.09
CA TYR A 208 -1.26 18.13 4.47
C TYR A 208 -2.20 18.49 3.32
N LYS A 209 -3.13 19.43 3.54
CA LYS A 209 -4.06 19.88 2.50
C LYS A 209 -3.35 20.53 1.31
N MET A 210 -2.28 21.30 1.56
CA MET A 210 -1.49 21.91 0.50
C MET A 210 -0.75 20.86 -0.35
N ALA A 211 -0.10 19.88 0.30
CA ALA A 211 0.58 18.77 -0.37
C ALA A 211 -0.41 17.90 -1.16
N SER A 212 -1.55 17.54 -0.57
CA SER A 212 -2.59 16.76 -1.25
C SER A 212 -3.19 17.51 -2.44
N ALA A 213 -3.39 18.83 -2.32
CA ALA A 213 -3.84 19.65 -3.45
C ALA A 213 -2.81 19.65 -4.58
N PHE A 214 -1.51 19.80 -4.28
CA PHE A 214 -0.46 19.70 -5.29
C PHE A 214 -0.43 18.33 -5.97
N MET A 215 -0.46 17.23 -5.20
CA MET A 215 -0.50 15.86 -5.73
C MET A 215 -1.70 15.64 -6.65
N LEU A 216 -2.88 16.15 -6.28
CA LEU A 216 -4.09 15.99 -7.09
C LEU A 216 -4.10 16.87 -8.34
N ALA A 217 -3.51 18.07 -8.28
CA ALA A 217 -3.39 18.98 -9.42
C ALA A 217 -2.32 18.54 -10.43
N HIS A 218 -1.24 17.90 -9.98
CA HIS A 218 -0.12 17.50 -10.82
C HIS A 218 -0.42 16.18 -11.58
N PRO A 219 -0.14 16.05 -12.89
CA PRO A 219 -0.49 14.87 -13.70
C PRO A 219 0.38 13.63 -13.41
N PHE A 220 1.30 13.71 -12.45
CA PHE A 220 2.25 12.63 -12.18
C PHE A 220 1.62 11.53 -11.33
N GLY A 221 1.73 10.28 -11.77
CA GLY A 221 1.29 9.10 -11.05
C GLY A 221 -0.23 8.94 -10.93
N THR A 222 -0.61 7.81 -10.34
CA THR A 222 -1.97 7.53 -9.89
C THR A 222 -2.08 7.92 -8.41
N PRO A 223 -2.82 8.99 -8.06
CA PRO A 223 -2.89 9.47 -6.68
C PRO A 223 -3.77 8.57 -5.82
N ARG A 224 -3.28 8.30 -4.60
CA ARG A 224 -4.06 7.69 -3.52
C ARG A 224 -4.17 8.68 -2.36
N VAL A 225 -5.40 8.92 -1.91
CA VAL A 225 -5.72 9.71 -0.72
C VAL A 225 -5.94 8.77 0.45
N MET A 226 -5.21 8.99 1.56
CA MET A 226 -5.44 8.25 2.80
C MET A 226 -6.77 8.67 3.42
N SER A 227 -7.46 7.74 4.07
CA SER A 227 -8.64 8.03 4.89
C SER A 227 -8.49 7.33 6.23
N SER A 228 -8.16 8.10 7.25
CA SER A 228 -7.69 7.58 8.53
C SER A 228 -8.81 7.44 9.56
N PHE A 229 -8.53 6.68 10.60
CA PHE A 229 -9.13 6.87 11.92
C PHE A 229 -8.14 7.63 12.82
N ALA A 230 -8.66 8.32 13.82
CA ALA A 230 -7.85 9.07 14.78
C ALA A 230 -7.17 8.10 15.75
N PHE A 231 -5.88 8.33 15.99
CA PHE A 231 -5.09 7.52 16.90
C PHE A 231 -4.11 8.39 17.69
N ASP A 232 -3.84 8.00 18.93
CA ASP A 232 -2.83 8.62 19.80
C ASP A 232 -1.63 7.70 20.05
N ASN A 233 -1.82 6.39 19.86
CA ASN A 233 -0.78 5.37 19.89
C ASN A 233 -0.58 4.72 18.50
N THR A 234 0.65 4.35 18.16
CA THR A 234 0.99 3.77 16.84
C THR A 234 0.41 2.38 16.65
N ASP A 235 0.20 1.63 17.73
CA ASP A 235 -0.40 0.29 17.70
C ASP A 235 -1.93 0.31 17.90
N GLN A 236 -2.54 1.50 17.97
CA GLN A 236 -3.98 1.61 18.19
C GLN A 236 -4.77 1.13 16.98
N GLY A 237 -5.70 0.20 17.22
CA GLY A 237 -6.67 -0.26 16.23
C GLY A 237 -7.75 0.78 15.89
N PRO A 238 -8.64 0.46 14.93
CA PRO A 238 -9.74 1.36 14.55
C PRO A 238 -10.75 1.56 15.70
N PRO A 239 -11.65 2.55 15.61
CA PRO A 239 -12.78 2.68 16.52
C PRO A 239 -13.61 1.39 16.58
N THR A 240 -13.95 0.96 17.79
CA THR A 240 -14.76 -0.25 18.03
C THR A 240 -15.97 0.05 18.90
N THR A 241 -17.06 -0.71 18.74
CA THR A 241 -18.25 -0.58 19.60
C THR A 241 -18.09 -1.26 20.95
N ASP A 242 -17.28 -2.31 21.03
CA ASP A 242 -17.15 -3.19 22.22
C ASP A 242 -15.72 -3.75 22.40
N GLY A 243 -14.73 -3.12 21.78
CA GLY A 243 -13.34 -3.58 21.75
C GLY A 243 -13.03 -4.63 20.68
N HIS A 244 -14.04 -5.19 20.00
CA HIS A 244 -13.86 -6.28 19.03
C HIS A 244 -14.49 -5.97 17.67
N ASN A 245 -15.68 -5.37 17.68
CA ASN A 245 -16.43 -5.02 16.48
C ASN A 245 -16.09 -3.59 16.03
N ILE A 246 -15.67 -3.43 14.78
CA ILE A 246 -15.32 -2.11 14.21
C ILE A 246 -16.58 -1.24 14.16
N ALA A 247 -16.52 -0.06 14.77
CA ALA A 247 -17.61 0.90 14.74
C ALA A 247 -17.68 1.58 13.37
N SER A 248 -18.85 1.54 12.73
CA SER A 248 -19.06 2.21 11.45
C SER A 248 -18.89 3.73 11.57
N PRO A 249 -18.32 4.41 10.55
CA PRO A 249 -18.34 5.86 10.49
C PRO A 249 -19.77 6.41 10.49
N SER A 250 -20.00 7.48 11.24
CA SER A 250 -21.24 8.28 11.17
C SER A 250 -20.93 9.65 10.58
N PHE A 251 -21.92 10.26 9.94
CA PHE A 251 -21.75 11.51 9.20
C PHE A 251 -22.55 12.65 9.83
N LYS A 252 -21.92 13.81 9.99
CA LYS A 252 -22.56 15.03 10.46
C LYS A 252 -23.28 15.73 9.30
N SER A 253 -24.10 16.73 9.62
CA SER A 253 -24.83 17.54 8.63
C SER A 253 -23.92 18.31 7.66
N ASP A 254 -22.66 18.57 8.05
CA ASP A 254 -21.64 19.19 7.20
C ASP A 254 -20.84 18.18 6.35
N ASN A 255 -21.30 16.93 6.28
CA ASN A 255 -20.66 15.78 5.62
C ASN A 255 -19.33 15.33 6.22
N SER A 256 -18.86 15.93 7.33
CA SER A 256 -17.69 15.43 8.05
C SER A 256 -18.01 14.13 8.80
N CYS A 257 -16.97 13.33 9.05
CA CYS A 257 -17.12 12.11 9.83
C CYS A 257 -17.15 12.38 11.34
N ASN A 258 -17.71 11.43 12.06
CA ASN A 258 -17.75 11.36 13.52
C ASN A 258 -17.35 9.96 14.00
N GLY A 259 -17.23 9.75 15.32
CA GLY A 259 -16.94 8.44 15.92
C GLY A 259 -15.48 8.01 15.78
N GLY A 260 -14.55 8.96 15.78
CA GLY A 260 -13.10 8.68 15.68
C GLY A 260 -12.59 8.50 14.25
N TRP A 261 -13.42 8.69 13.23
CA TRP A 261 -13.01 8.64 11.82
C TRP A 261 -12.59 10.03 11.32
N VAL A 262 -11.42 10.13 10.69
CA VAL A 262 -10.84 11.42 10.20
C VAL A 262 -11.44 11.81 8.85
N CYS A 263 -11.57 10.84 7.94
CA CYS A 263 -12.18 11.00 6.63
C CYS A 263 -11.62 12.17 5.80
N GLU A 264 -10.31 12.20 5.59
CA GLU A 264 -9.62 13.21 4.78
C GLU A 264 -10.24 13.33 3.37
N HIS A 265 -10.70 12.20 2.80
CA HIS A 265 -11.42 12.16 1.53
C HIS A 265 -12.73 12.99 1.49
N ARG A 266 -13.30 13.34 2.65
CA ARG A 266 -14.50 14.20 2.78
C ARG A 266 -14.17 15.66 3.06
N TRP A 267 -12.89 16.01 3.21
CA TRP A 267 -12.51 17.40 3.40
C TRP A 267 -12.72 18.18 2.11
N ARG A 268 -13.34 19.36 2.19
CA ARG A 268 -13.64 20.22 1.03
C ARG A 268 -12.43 20.44 0.12
N GLN A 269 -11.26 20.66 0.72
CA GLN A 269 -10.01 20.88 -0.01
C GLN A 269 -9.54 19.63 -0.77
N ILE A 270 -9.93 18.43 -0.36
CA ILE A 270 -9.53 17.18 -0.99
C ILE A 270 -10.51 16.79 -2.09
N TYR A 271 -11.81 16.67 -1.79
CA TYR A 271 -12.78 16.26 -2.82
C TYR A 271 -12.92 17.29 -3.95
N ASN A 272 -12.78 18.59 -3.68
CA ASN A 272 -12.75 19.59 -4.76
C ASN A 272 -11.49 19.46 -5.63
N MET A 273 -10.37 19.01 -5.07
CA MET A 273 -9.15 18.78 -5.86
C MET A 273 -9.21 17.46 -6.65
N VAL A 274 -10.00 16.49 -6.21
CA VAL A 274 -10.39 15.34 -7.05
C VAL A 274 -11.25 15.82 -8.23
N ALA A 275 -12.24 16.68 -7.99
CA ALA A 275 -13.03 17.28 -9.05
C ALA A 275 -12.18 18.13 -10.02
N PHE A 276 -11.22 18.90 -9.49
CA PHE A 276 -10.24 19.63 -10.29
C PHE A 276 -9.45 18.69 -11.20
N ARG A 277 -8.90 17.59 -10.65
CA ARG A 277 -8.16 16.60 -11.43
C ARG A 277 -9.02 16.01 -12.55
N ASN A 278 -10.27 15.67 -12.26
CA ASN A 278 -11.21 15.15 -13.26
C ASN A 278 -11.48 16.16 -14.38
N ALA A 279 -11.61 17.45 -14.04
CA ALA A 279 -11.82 18.51 -15.01
C ALA A 279 -10.56 18.78 -15.86
N ALA A 280 -9.37 18.71 -15.27
CA ALA A 280 -8.10 18.86 -15.97
C ALA A 280 -7.78 17.65 -16.87
N ASN A 281 -8.21 16.44 -16.47
CA ASN A 281 -8.04 15.19 -17.21
C ASN A 281 -6.59 14.99 -17.72
N ASN A 282 -6.40 14.86 -19.03
CA ASN A 282 -5.10 14.66 -19.68
C ASN A 282 -4.43 15.99 -20.12
N ALA A 283 -4.84 17.13 -19.57
CA ALA A 283 -4.15 18.40 -19.82
C ALA A 283 -2.68 18.29 -19.41
N GLN A 284 -1.79 18.73 -20.30
CA GLN A 284 -0.36 18.77 -20.03
C GLN A 284 -0.03 20.00 -19.17
N LEU A 285 0.99 19.87 -18.31
CA LEU A 285 1.57 20.99 -17.57
C LEU A 285 2.46 21.86 -18.47
#